data_AF-A0A1V6CMP2-F1
#
_entry.id   AF-A0A1V6CMP2-F1
#
_cell.length_a   1.000
_cell.length_b   1.000
_cell.length_c   1.000
_cell.angle_alpha   90.00
_cell.angle_beta   90.00
_cell.angle_gamma   90.00
#
_symmetry.space_group_name_H-M   'P 1'
#
loop_
_entity.id
_entity.type
_entity.pdbx_description
1 polymer ?
#
loop_
_entity_poly.entity_id
_entity_poly.type
_entity_poly.pdbx_seq_one_letter_code
_entity_poly.pdbx_strand_id
1 'polypeptide(L)'
;MQRKTLTVGKILTMGAVIGVTVIIIAYFIVYTQHRKVLEGSRQGSLPRTKELVNLQFYASDNEGNHSYEIDQQKENPRGNIHVWSRLVYTPEGKKDYIQKRMHRNMFVEGFDTLARRDILYELKCTRDPMEYAIIEVFEVDSQGKTLDYGKTGSSKDWEAIPEGTNIDRLARAVCPKIKK
;
A
#
# COMPACT_ATOMS: atom_id res chain seq x y z
N MET A 1 39.55 18.55 36.96
CA MET A 1 38.42 18.34 36.02
C MET A 1 37.12 18.25 36.82
N GLN A 2 36.32 19.32 36.87
CA GLN A 2 35.01 19.27 37.53
C GLN A 2 33.98 18.61 36.60
N ARG A 3 33.47 17.43 36.98
CA ARG A 3 32.26 16.86 36.38
C ARG A 3 31.09 17.76 36.81
N LYS A 4 30.61 18.63 35.91
CA LYS A 4 29.35 19.36 36.11
C LYS A 4 28.22 18.33 36.15
N THR A 5 27.70 18.03 37.33
CA THR A 5 26.47 17.24 37.50
C THR A 5 25.32 18.04 36.90
N LEU A 6 24.71 17.50 35.85
CA LEU A 6 23.53 18.10 35.25
C LEU A 6 22.39 18.05 36.27
N THR A 7 21.88 19.21 36.66
CA THR A 7 20.69 19.33 37.51
C THR A 7 19.49 18.71 36.80
N VAL A 8 18.61 18.05 37.56
CA VAL A 8 17.39 17.39 37.05
C VAL A 8 16.59 18.29 36.10
N GLY A 9 16.46 19.59 36.42
CA GLY A 9 15.78 20.56 35.54
C GLY A 9 16.41 20.72 34.15
N LYS A 10 17.74 20.68 34.03
CA LYS A 10 18.44 20.77 32.73
C LYS A 10 18.25 19.50 31.90
N ILE A 11 18.20 18.34 32.55
CA ILE A 11 17.92 17.06 31.90
C ILE A 11 16.49 17.06 31.34
N LEU A 12 15.51 17.53 32.13
CA LEU A 12 14.12 17.63 31.69
C LEU A 12 13.95 18.60 30.51
N THR A 13 14.58 19.78 30.56
CA THR A 13 14.52 20.74 29.45
C THR A 13 15.16 20.19 28.18
N MET A 14 16.31 19.50 28.28
CA MET A 14 16.95 18.88 27.13
C MET A 14 16.06 17.78 26.52
N GLY A 15 15.46 16.92 27.36
CA GLY A 15 14.53 15.90 26.91
C GLY A 15 13.33 16.48 26.17
N ALA A 16 12.73 17.55 26.69
CA ALA A 16 11.62 18.25 26.05
C ALA A 16 12.01 18.84 24.68
N VAL A 17 13.16 19.51 24.60
CA VAL A 17 13.65 20.11 23.35
C VAL A 17 13.93 19.04 22.29
N ILE A 18 14.57 17.93 22.66
CA ILE A 18 14.83 16.82 21.74
C ILE A 18 13.50 16.23 21.26
N GLY A 19 12.56 15.98 22.17
CA GLY A 19 11.23 15.45 21.82
C GLY A 19 10.49 16.33 20.81
N VAL A 20 10.41 17.64 21.07
CA VAL A 20 9.77 18.61 20.15
C VAL A 20 10.48 18.65 18.80
N THR A 21 11.82 18.65 18.80
CA THR A 21 12.62 18.68 17.56
C THR A 21 12.33 17.46 16.68
N VAL A 22 12.28 16.26 17.28
CA VAL A 22 11.99 15.02 16.56
C VAL A 22 10.59 15.06 15.93
N ILE A 23 9.59 15.56 16.65
CA ILE A 23 8.22 15.70 16.14
C ILE A 23 8.18 16.65 14.94
N ILE A 24 8.87 17.80 15.01
CA ILE A 24 8.93 18.77 13.91
C ILE A 24 9.58 18.16 12.68
N ILE A 25 10.69 17.43 12.84
CA ILE A 25 11.38 16.76 11.73
C ILE A 25 10.48 15.72 11.08
N ALA A 26 9.84 14.85 11.88
CA ALA A 26 8.92 13.84 11.37
C ALA A 26 7.76 14.47 10.59
N TYR A 27 7.15 15.54 11.13
CA TYR A 27 6.11 16.30 10.44
C TYR A 27 6.59 16.85 9.09
N PHE A 28 7.79 17.44 9.03
CA PHE A 28 8.32 18.01 7.80
C PHE A 28 8.62 16.94 6.74
N ILE A 29 9.13 15.77 7.15
CA ILE A 29 9.33 14.63 6.25
C ILE A 29 8.01 14.19 5.64
N VAL A 30 6.97 13.97 6.46
CA VAL A 30 5.65 13.56 5.97
C VAL A 30 5.05 14.62 5.05
N TYR A 31 5.13 15.90 5.43
CA TYR A 31 4.62 17.01 4.63
C TYR A 31 5.29 17.11 3.25
N THR A 32 6.62 16.99 3.19
CA THR A 32 7.36 17.05 1.92
C THR A 32 7.10 15.83 1.04
N GLN A 33 6.94 14.64 1.62
CA GLN A 33 6.53 13.43 0.88
C GLN A 33 5.14 13.61 0.26
N HIS A 34 4.15 14.06 1.04
CA HIS A 34 2.80 14.32 0.54
C HIS A 34 2.80 15.30 -0.64
N ARG A 35 3.57 16.39 -0.54
CA ARG A 35 3.69 17.35 -1.65
C ARG A 35 4.29 16.74 -2.91
N LYS A 36 5.37 15.96 -2.79
CA LYS A 36 6.01 15.32 -3.96
C LYS A 36 5.06 14.36 -4.67
N VAL A 37 4.31 13.56 -3.91
CA VAL A 37 3.33 12.64 -4.50
C VAL A 37 2.21 13.42 -5.18
N LEU A 38 1.70 14.48 -4.54
CA LEU A 38 0.65 15.33 -5.12
C LEU A 38 1.11 16.05 -6.41
N GLU A 39 2.32 16.60 -6.41
CA GLU A 39 2.92 17.24 -7.59
C GLU A 39 3.11 16.21 -8.72
N GLY A 40 3.63 15.03 -8.39
CA GLY A 40 3.81 13.95 -9.36
C GLY A 40 2.48 13.44 -9.92
N SER A 41 1.46 13.35 -9.07
CA SER A 41 0.09 13.01 -9.46
C SER A 41 -0.47 14.06 -10.42
N ARG A 42 -0.40 15.35 -10.08
CA ARG A 42 -0.86 16.44 -10.96
C ARG A 42 -0.14 16.42 -12.32
N GLN A 43 1.18 16.30 -12.32
CA GLN A 43 2.02 16.27 -13.51
C GLN A 43 1.94 14.96 -14.31
N GLY A 44 1.40 13.89 -13.72
CA GLY A 44 1.38 12.56 -14.33
C GLY A 44 2.76 11.90 -14.44
N SER A 45 3.68 12.28 -13.55
CA SER A 45 5.05 11.75 -13.49
C SER A 45 5.22 10.57 -12.53
N LEU A 46 4.15 10.18 -11.82
CA LEU A 46 4.14 8.95 -11.03
C LEU A 46 4.32 7.72 -11.94
N PRO A 47 4.97 6.64 -11.43
CA PRO A 47 5.05 5.38 -12.15
C PRO A 47 3.66 4.91 -12.57
N ARG A 48 3.54 4.43 -13.81
CA ARG A 48 2.31 3.81 -14.29
C ARG A 48 2.32 2.32 -13.96
N THR A 49 1.16 1.81 -13.59
CA THR A 49 0.97 0.37 -13.47
C THR A 49 1.16 -0.29 -14.84
N LYS A 50 1.62 -1.54 -14.88
CA LYS A 50 1.71 -2.28 -16.14
C LYS A 50 0.32 -2.50 -16.72
N GLU A 51 0.22 -2.65 -18.04
CA GLU A 51 -1.05 -3.03 -18.65
C GLU A 51 -1.41 -4.47 -18.24
N LEU A 52 -2.57 -4.63 -17.61
CA LEU A 52 -3.11 -5.93 -17.20
C LEU A 52 -4.16 -6.34 -18.23
N VAL A 53 -3.84 -7.37 -19.02
CA VAL A 53 -4.59 -7.76 -20.23
C VAL A 53 -5.42 -9.02 -19.97
N ASN A 54 -4.93 -9.93 -19.12
CA ASN A 54 -5.52 -11.25 -18.89
C ASN A 54 -6.16 -11.36 -17.51
N LEU A 55 -7.02 -10.40 -17.19
CA LEU A 55 -7.67 -10.31 -15.89
C LEU A 55 -8.72 -11.42 -15.70
N GLN A 56 -8.58 -12.16 -14.62
CA GLN A 56 -9.52 -13.19 -14.18
C GLN A 56 -10.31 -12.69 -12.96
N PHE A 57 -11.63 -12.73 -13.02
CA PHE A 57 -12.49 -12.33 -11.90
C PHE A 57 -12.32 -13.30 -10.72
N TYR A 58 -12.29 -12.79 -9.49
CA TYR A 58 -12.24 -13.65 -8.29
C TYR A 58 -13.20 -13.24 -7.16
N ALA A 59 -13.62 -11.98 -7.09
CA ALA A 59 -14.55 -11.52 -6.06
C ALA A 59 -15.29 -10.24 -6.46
N SER A 60 -16.43 -10.01 -5.85
CA SER A 60 -17.14 -8.73 -5.84
C SER A 60 -17.60 -8.45 -4.40
N ASP A 61 -17.52 -7.20 -3.99
CA ASP A 61 -17.98 -6.73 -2.69
C ASP A 61 -18.51 -5.29 -2.78
N ASN A 62 -18.77 -4.67 -1.63
CA ASN A 62 -19.27 -3.30 -1.57
C ASN A 62 -18.27 -2.27 -2.10
N GLU A 63 -16.97 -2.58 -2.13
CA GLU A 63 -15.95 -1.68 -2.70
C GLU A 63 -15.96 -1.75 -4.23
N GLY A 64 -16.17 -2.95 -4.80
CA GLY A 64 -16.30 -3.13 -6.24
C GLY A 64 -15.96 -4.53 -6.73
N ASN A 65 -15.56 -4.60 -8.00
CA ASN A 65 -15.21 -5.86 -8.66
C ASN A 65 -13.71 -6.09 -8.62
N HIS A 66 -13.32 -7.30 -8.21
CA HIS A 66 -11.93 -7.70 -8.05
C HIS A 66 -11.54 -8.76 -9.08
N SER A 67 -10.46 -8.48 -9.78
CA SER A 67 -9.86 -9.39 -10.78
C SER A 67 -8.35 -9.50 -10.56
N TYR A 68 -7.72 -10.54 -11.11
CA TYR A 68 -6.29 -10.76 -10.94
C TYR A 68 -5.59 -11.17 -12.23
N GLU A 69 -4.27 -10.97 -12.26
CA GLU A 69 -3.36 -11.49 -13.28
C GLU A 69 -2.07 -11.97 -12.61
N ILE A 70 -1.65 -13.21 -12.85
CA ILE A 70 -0.38 -13.74 -12.31
C ILE A 70 0.79 -13.08 -13.04
N ASP A 71 1.75 -12.55 -12.29
CA ASP A 71 2.91 -11.87 -12.84
C ASP A 71 4.01 -12.86 -13.23
N GLN A 72 3.99 -13.32 -14.48
CA GLN A 72 4.95 -14.32 -14.99
C GLN A 72 6.36 -13.77 -15.22
N GLN A 73 6.55 -12.44 -15.22
CA GLN A 73 7.84 -11.81 -15.53
C GLN A 73 8.81 -11.80 -14.35
N LYS A 74 8.33 -11.99 -13.12
CA LYS A 74 9.19 -12.09 -11.94
C LYS A 74 9.52 -13.55 -11.67
N GLU A 75 10.70 -13.99 -12.14
CA GLU A 75 11.29 -15.26 -11.74
C GLU A 75 11.23 -15.40 -10.22
N ASN A 76 10.65 -16.51 -9.75
CA ASN A 76 10.53 -16.76 -8.33
C ASN A 76 11.44 -17.91 -7.89
N PRO A 77 12.67 -17.62 -7.44
CA PRO A 77 13.59 -18.67 -6.99
C PRO A 77 13.12 -19.42 -5.73
N ARG A 78 12.06 -18.95 -5.06
CA ARG A 78 11.53 -19.55 -3.81
C ARG A 78 10.14 -20.19 -3.98
N GLY A 79 9.58 -20.18 -5.20
CA GLY A 79 8.24 -20.71 -5.46
C GLY A 79 7.10 -19.86 -4.90
N ASN A 80 7.34 -18.60 -4.52
CA ASN A 80 6.26 -17.67 -4.19
C ASN A 80 5.52 -17.24 -5.47
N ILE A 81 4.30 -16.75 -5.34
CA ILE A 81 3.51 -16.27 -6.48
C ILE A 81 3.44 -14.75 -6.43
N HIS A 82 3.85 -14.08 -7.50
CA HIS A 82 3.57 -12.66 -7.70
C HIS A 82 2.25 -12.53 -8.46
N VAL A 83 1.32 -11.74 -7.92
CA VAL A 83 0.00 -11.58 -8.52
C VAL A 83 -0.46 -10.13 -8.43
N TRP A 84 -0.93 -9.62 -9.56
CA TRP A 84 -1.64 -8.35 -9.61
C TRP A 84 -3.10 -8.56 -9.25
N SER A 85 -3.61 -7.77 -8.32
CA SER A 85 -5.03 -7.64 -8.02
C SER A 85 -5.51 -6.27 -8.46
N ARG A 86 -6.58 -6.23 -9.25
CA ARG A 86 -7.28 -5.02 -9.67
C ARG A 86 -8.64 -4.95 -9.00
N LEU A 87 -8.88 -3.88 -8.26
CA LEU A 87 -10.20 -3.46 -7.79
C LEU A 87 -10.73 -2.36 -8.70
N VAL A 88 -11.84 -2.59 -9.37
CA VAL A 88 -12.61 -1.53 -10.06
C VAL A 88 -13.72 -1.07 -9.14
N TYR A 89 -13.64 0.19 -8.68
CA TYR A 89 -14.55 0.69 -7.65
C TYR A 89 -15.98 0.84 -8.17
N THR A 90 -16.96 0.53 -7.31
CA THR A 90 -18.33 1.07 -7.44
C THR A 90 -18.33 2.55 -7.06
N PRO A 91 -19.36 3.33 -7.47
CA PRO A 91 -19.51 4.71 -6.99
C PRO A 91 -19.51 4.83 -5.46
N GLU A 92 -20.20 3.92 -4.78
CA GLU A 92 -20.30 3.85 -3.32
C GLU A 92 -18.96 3.46 -2.69
N GLY A 93 -18.29 2.43 -3.23
CA GLY A 93 -16.98 1.96 -2.78
C GLY A 93 -15.90 3.03 -2.91
N LYS A 94 -15.90 3.76 -4.03
CA LYS A 94 -15.04 4.94 -4.23
C LYS A 94 -15.30 6.01 -3.17
N LYS A 95 -16.56 6.34 -2.92
CA LYS A 95 -16.93 7.35 -1.93
C LYS A 95 -16.45 6.97 -0.53
N ASP A 96 -16.71 5.73 -0.11
CA ASP A 96 -16.26 5.20 1.18
C ASP A 96 -14.72 5.19 1.28
N TYR A 97 -14.03 4.79 0.22
CA TYR A 97 -12.57 4.83 0.18
C TYR A 97 -12.00 6.24 0.34
N ILE A 98 -12.56 7.22 -0.37
CA ILE A 98 -12.14 8.63 -0.23
C ILE A 98 -12.40 9.13 1.20
N GLN A 99 -13.55 8.79 1.80
CA GLN A 99 -13.86 9.15 3.18
C GLN A 99 -12.88 8.53 4.18
N LYS A 100 -12.53 7.25 4.02
CA LYS A 100 -11.51 6.57 4.83
C LYS A 100 -10.14 7.26 4.73
N ARG A 101 -9.72 7.68 3.53
CA ARG A 101 -8.47 8.43 3.32
C ARG A 101 -8.50 9.79 4.00
N MET A 102 -9.59 10.54 3.87
CA MET A 102 -9.76 11.84 4.54
C MET A 102 -9.67 11.69 6.06
N HIS A 103 -10.32 10.67 6.64
CA HIS A 103 -10.26 10.40 8.08
C HIS A 103 -8.83 10.07 8.55
N ARG A 104 -7.99 9.52 7.68
CA ARG A 104 -6.58 9.21 7.94
C ARG A 104 -5.63 10.36 7.60
N ASN A 105 -6.13 11.57 7.29
CA ASN A 105 -5.34 12.73 6.86
C ASN A 105 -4.46 12.44 5.63
N MET A 106 -4.89 11.51 4.78
CA MET A 106 -4.24 11.25 3.50
C MET A 106 -4.78 12.22 2.44
N PHE A 107 -3.94 12.61 1.49
CA PHE A 107 -4.41 13.45 0.39
C PHE A 107 -5.43 12.68 -0.48
N VAL A 108 -6.41 13.42 -0.99
CA VAL A 108 -7.49 12.93 -1.87
C VAL A 108 -7.71 13.84 -3.07
N GLU A 109 -6.84 14.83 -3.28
CA GLU A 109 -6.94 15.72 -4.42
C GLU A 109 -6.76 14.92 -5.72
N GLY A 110 -7.67 15.12 -6.69
CA GLY A 110 -7.71 14.34 -7.94
C GLY A 110 -8.41 12.99 -7.83
N PHE A 111 -8.82 12.56 -6.62
CA PHE A 111 -9.52 11.27 -6.46
C PHE A 111 -10.99 11.33 -6.91
N ASP A 112 -11.49 12.49 -7.30
CA ASP A 112 -12.76 12.64 -8.00
C ASP A 112 -12.79 11.88 -9.34
N THR A 113 -11.63 11.61 -9.95
CA THR A 113 -11.50 10.77 -11.16
C THR A 113 -11.04 9.34 -10.89
N LEU A 114 -10.81 8.96 -9.61
CA LEU A 114 -10.42 7.61 -9.22
C LEU A 114 -11.36 6.57 -9.82
N ALA A 115 -10.80 5.53 -10.45
CA ALA A 115 -11.57 4.47 -11.10
C ALA A 115 -11.18 3.07 -10.60
N ARG A 116 -9.89 2.84 -10.33
CA ARG A 116 -9.43 1.52 -9.89
C ARG A 116 -8.20 1.59 -9.00
N ARG A 117 -7.95 0.51 -8.27
CA ARG A 117 -6.71 0.24 -7.56
C ARG A 117 -6.06 -1.02 -8.11
N ASP A 118 -4.76 -0.94 -8.41
CA ASP A 118 -3.95 -2.10 -8.79
C ASP A 118 -2.91 -2.35 -7.70
N ILE A 119 -2.85 -3.59 -7.18
CA ILE A 119 -1.91 -3.99 -6.14
C ILE A 119 -1.10 -5.19 -6.63
N LEU A 120 0.22 -5.12 -6.55
CA LEU A 120 1.08 -6.29 -6.70
C LEU A 120 1.30 -6.92 -5.32
N TYR A 121 0.84 -8.16 -5.17
CA TYR A 121 1.14 -9.00 -4.03
C TYR A 121 2.23 -10.01 -4.34
N GLU A 122 2.96 -10.41 -3.30
CA GLU A 122 3.71 -11.66 -3.29
C GLU A 122 3.09 -12.61 -2.25
N LEU A 123 2.82 -13.85 -2.66
CA LEU A 123 2.16 -14.86 -1.85
C LEU A 123 3.07 -16.05 -1.58
N LYS A 124 3.15 -16.46 -0.30
CA LYS A 124 3.77 -17.73 0.11
C LYS A 124 2.68 -18.79 0.27
N CYS A 125 2.33 -19.43 -0.84
CA CYS A 125 1.28 -20.44 -0.89
C CYS A 125 1.58 -21.74 -0.12
N THR A 126 2.86 -22.01 0.19
CA THR A 126 3.30 -23.26 0.84
C THR A 126 3.37 -23.16 2.37
N ARG A 127 3.09 -21.98 2.93
CA ARG A 127 3.05 -21.75 4.39
C ARG A 127 1.65 -22.05 4.94
N ASP A 128 1.60 -22.43 6.21
CA ASP A 128 0.37 -22.61 6.97
C ASP A 128 0.47 -21.80 8.29
N PRO A 129 -0.26 -20.67 8.42
CA PRO A 129 -1.16 -20.09 7.42
C PRO A 129 -0.39 -19.54 6.20
N MET A 130 -1.08 -19.38 5.06
CA MET A 130 -0.50 -18.68 3.90
C MET A 130 -0.14 -17.25 4.30
N GLU A 131 0.92 -16.71 3.71
CA GLU A 131 1.37 -15.33 3.96
C GLU A 131 1.33 -14.50 2.68
N TYR A 132 1.11 -13.20 2.84
CA TYR A 132 1.16 -12.23 1.76
C TYR A 132 2.06 -11.04 2.13
N ALA A 133 2.58 -10.37 1.11
CA ALA A 133 3.21 -9.06 1.23
C ALA A 133 2.71 -8.15 0.12
N ILE A 134 2.41 -6.90 0.45
CA ILE A 134 2.13 -5.85 -0.55
C ILE A 134 3.49 -5.39 -1.12
N ILE A 135 3.62 -5.38 -2.44
CA ILE A 135 4.86 -4.98 -3.12
C ILE A 135 4.69 -3.59 -3.74
N GLU A 136 3.61 -3.37 -4.47
CA GLU A 136 3.28 -2.08 -5.10
C GLU A 136 1.78 -1.83 -5.05
N VAL A 137 1.38 -0.57 -4.92
CA VAL A 137 -0.01 -0.11 -4.93
C VAL A 137 -0.12 1.09 -5.85
N PHE A 138 -1.11 1.08 -6.74
CA PHE A 138 -1.43 2.17 -7.64
C PHE A 138 -2.91 2.53 -7.47
N GLU A 139 -3.18 3.79 -7.16
CA GLU A 139 -4.52 4.37 -7.34
C GLU A 139 -4.56 4.99 -8.74
N VAL A 140 -5.53 4.61 -9.55
CA VAL A 140 -5.54 4.95 -10.98
C VAL A 140 -6.87 5.59 -11.36
N ASP A 141 -6.81 6.67 -12.13
CA ASP A 141 -7.99 7.35 -12.65
C ASP A 141 -8.63 6.62 -13.84
N SER A 142 -9.76 7.16 -14.30
CA SER A 142 -10.50 6.64 -15.45
C SER A 142 -9.73 6.68 -16.78
N GLN A 143 -8.66 7.46 -16.88
CA GLN A 143 -7.79 7.59 -18.06
C GLN A 143 -6.53 6.73 -17.94
N GLY A 144 -6.35 5.98 -16.86
CA GLY A 144 -5.18 5.14 -16.64
C GLY A 144 -3.98 5.88 -16.05
N LYS A 145 -4.13 7.15 -15.64
CA LYS A 145 -3.09 7.93 -14.97
C LYS A 145 -3.08 7.59 -13.48
N THR A 146 -1.87 7.50 -12.92
CA THR A 146 -1.67 7.18 -11.51
C THR A 146 -1.85 8.43 -10.65
N LEU A 147 -2.74 8.33 -9.67
CA LEU A 147 -3.10 9.37 -8.71
C LEU A 147 -2.28 9.27 -7.41
N ASP A 148 -1.94 8.05 -7.02
CA ASP A 148 -1.12 7.73 -5.85
C ASP A 148 -0.36 6.43 -6.10
N TYR A 149 0.84 6.33 -5.53
CA TYR A 149 1.74 5.20 -5.72
C TYR A 149 2.47 4.86 -4.43
N GLY A 150 2.40 3.60 -4.04
CA GLY A 150 3.17 3.02 -2.95
C GLY A 150 4.03 1.87 -3.43
N LYS A 151 5.26 1.78 -2.93
CA LYS A 151 6.14 0.62 -3.15
C LYS A 151 6.85 0.26 -1.87
N THR A 152 6.81 -1.02 -1.55
CA THR A 152 7.54 -1.58 -0.42
C THR A 152 9.03 -1.49 -0.69
N GLY A 153 9.78 -1.13 0.35
CA GLY A 153 11.23 -0.99 0.30
C GLY A 153 11.97 -2.34 0.21
N SER A 154 13.23 -2.36 0.63
CA SER A 154 14.05 -3.58 0.63
C SER A 154 13.55 -4.66 1.60
N SER A 155 12.86 -4.28 2.67
CA SER A 155 12.21 -5.18 3.62
C SER A 155 10.74 -5.35 3.27
N LYS A 156 10.29 -6.61 3.18
CA LYS A 156 8.87 -6.96 2.97
C LYS A 156 8.22 -7.27 4.31
N ASP A 157 7.11 -6.60 4.57
CA ASP A 157 6.25 -6.88 5.71
C ASP A 157 5.33 -8.05 5.32
N TRP A 158 5.68 -9.23 5.82
CA TRP A 158 4.90 -10.45 5.60
C TRP A 158 3.82 -10.56 6.66
N GLU A 159 2.59 -10.77 6.23
CA GLU A 159 1.43 -10.94 7.10
C GLU A 159 0.76 -12.28 6.79
N ALA A 160 0.21 -12.91 7.83
CA ALA A 160 -0.67 -14.06 7.64
C ALA A 160 -1.95 -13.61 6.91
N ILE A 161 -2.41 -14.41 5.95
CA ILE A 161 -3.63 -14.14 5.19
C ILE A 161 -4.85 -14.39 6.11
N PRO A 162 -5.65 -13.36 6.45
CA PRO A 162 -6.81 -13.55 7.32
C PRO A 162 -7.97 -14.18 6.54
N GLU A 163 -8.61 -15.19 7.12
CA GLU A 163 -9.71 -15.92 6.47
C GLU A 163 -10.89 -14.99 6.12
N GLY A 164 -11.53 -15.26 4.98
CA GLY A 164 -12.73 -14.56 4.53
C GLY A 164 -12.49 -13.18 3.89
N THR A 165 -11.26 -12.67 3.94
CA THR A 165 -10.85 -11.42 3.28
C THR A 165 -10.70 -11.57 1.77
N ASN A 166 -10.61 -10.46 1.03
CA ASN A 166 -10.34 -10.51 -0.41
C ASN A 166 -8.95 -11.09 -0.72
N ILE A 167 -7.96 -10.90 0.16
CA ILE A 167 -6.64 -11.50 -0.02
C ILE A 167 -6.68 -13.02 0.17
N ASP A 168 -7.52 -13.55 1.07
CA ASP A 168 -7.79 -14.99 1.17
C ASP A 168 -8.44 -15.54 -0.11
N ARG A 169 -9.47 -14.86 -0.63
CA ARG A 169 -10.12 -15.26 -1.89
C ARG A 169 -9.14 -15.26 -3.07
N LEU A 170 -8.30 -14.23 -3.16
CA LEU A 170 -7.25 -14.15 -4.18
C LEU A 170 -6.25 -15.29 -4.03
N ALA A 171 -5.74 -15.53 -2.81
CA ALA A 171 -4.79 -16.61 -2.55
C ALA A 171 -5.37 -17.98 -2.91
N ARG A 172 -6.63 -18.27 -2.57
CA ARG A 172 -7.30 -19.51 -2.96
C ARG A 172 -7.48 -19.66 -4.48
N ALA A 173 -7.59 -18.55 -5.22
CA ALA A 173 -7.72 -18.57 -6.67
C ALA A 173 -6.39 -18.88 -7.37
N VAL A 174 -5.26 -18.41 -6.81
CA VAL A 174 -3.94 -18.49 -7.49
C VAL A 174 -3.00 -19.54 -6.90
N CYS A 175 -3.10 -19.82 -5.61
CA CYS A 175 -2.28 -20.82 -4.97
C CYS A 175 -2.73 -22.21 -5.43
N PRO A 176 -1.80 -23.09 -5.83
CA PRO A 176 -2.14 -24.45 -6.17
C PRO A 176 -2.81 -25.12 -4.98
N LYS A 177 -3.88 -25.89 -5.22
CA LYS A 177 -4.46 -26.74 -4.19
C LYS A 177 -3.38 -27.72 -3.75
N ILE A 178 -2.86 -27.55 -2.53
CA ILE A 178 -1.96 -28.52 -1.92
C ILE A 178 -2.79 -29.80 -1.80
N LYS A 179 -2.57 -30.75 -2.72
CA LYS A 179 -3.03 -32.12 -2.51
C LYS A 179 -2.23 -32.64 -1.32
N LYS A 180 -2.90 -32.77 -0.17
CA LYS A 180 -2.40 -33.56 0.95
C LYS A 180 -2.18 -35.00 0.48
#